data_AF-A0A349WXA6-F1
#
_entry.id   AF-A0A349WXA6-F1
#
_cell.length_a   1.000
_cell.length_b   1.000
_cell.length_c   1.000
_cell.angle_alpha   90.00
_cell.angle_beta   90.00
_cell.angle_gamma   90.00
#
_symmetry.space_group_name_H-M   'P 1'
#
loop_
_entity.id
_entity.type
_entity.pdbx_description
1 polymer ?
#
loop_
_entity_poly.entity_id
_entity_poly.type
_entity_poly.pdbx_seq_one_letter_code
_entity_poly.pdbx_strand_id
1 'polypeptide(L)'
;MLGFLHTEVQNNLTNLQIAELLRDVAASYQLRDKDKYKFQIIAYERAADAVEHASSELKDLWDDGKLEDVPGIGPSIAEHLGELFKTGHSKHFDSLMKDIPADAFKLMELPGIGIKTAMKMIKAGNPKEVREKLKEVAEKEKKGKRHLLPYAATVAHEVMEYLSENPATMRVDPLGSLRRQASTIGDIDIAVATNDPVAVIDYFTKYPKSQKMIEKGEHTASILLPGGIQVDLMTQPIESYGSLLQHFTGSKHHNIALRELALKKGLSLSEYGIRKSQEPNSKIQKFKTEEEFYKYLRLDYIEPELREDTGEIESAKEHKLPNLVELGEVKSDLQIHSSFDIETSHDLGESSIEEITKKASELRYEYIAFTEHNPSQKGHNDSQIVEILKRKRENIDKINYSLKNRHVSSIQKVFNSLEIDILSDGSLPVPEQGLELLDFALVSIHSSFNLEKDLMTKRVLTALTHPKVRIFAHPTARKLNEREGVELNWPEIFDFCLKNNKWIEINCDPMRLDLPDNLVREAVKLGVKMTFGTDAHHKDGMDNMTFGVSVARRGWCEARDIINTRSLVEFEKLLKEGE
;
A
#
# COMPACT_ATOMS: atom_id res chain seq x y z
N MET A 1 -15.54 -16.01 39.54
CA MET A 1 -14.25 -16.00 40.24
C MET A 1 -13.35 -15.11 39.40
N LEU A 2 -13.27 -13.83 39.78
CA LEU A 2 -12.47 -12.80 39.13
C LEU A 2 -10.99 -13.04 39.46
N GLY A 3 -10.13 -12.87 38.47
CA GLY A 3 -8.70 -12.73 38.71
C GLY A 3 -7.87 -13.36 37.61
N PHE A 4 -7.44 -12.56 36.63
CA PHE A 4 -6.07 -12.58 36.16
C PHE A 4 -5.69 -11.16 35.70
N LEU A 5 -4.87 -10.54 36.56
CA LEU A 5 -3.80 -9.59 36.28
C LEU A 5 -4.17 -8.20 35.71
N HIS A 6 -4.32 -7.26 36.66
CA HIS A 6 -3.78 -5.91 36.52
C HIS A 6 -2.26 -5.97 36.39
N THR A 7 -1.76 -5.58 35.23
CA THR A 7 -0.45 -4.95 35.04
C THR A 7 -0.72 -3.69 34.24
N GLU A 8 -0.33 -2.54 34.77
CA GLU A 8 -0.44 -1.22 34.11
C GLU A 8 0.38 -1.22 32.81
N VAL A 9 -0.26 -1.63 31.72
CA VAL A 9 0.03 -1.20 30.36
C VAL A 9 -1.14 -0.29 30.01
N GLN A 10 -0.89 0.97 29.68
CA GLN A 10 -1.96 1.86 29.22
C GLN A 10 -2.67 1.16 28.05
N ASN A 11 -3.94 0.81 28.24
CA ASN A 11 -4.81 0.21 27.23
C ASN A 11 -5.06 1.25 26.12
N ASN A 12 -4.17 1.33 25.14
CA ASN A 12 -4.44 2.03 23.89
C ASN A 12 -5.18 1.05 22.98
N LEU A 13 -6.47 1.27 22.81
CA LEU A 13 -7.24 0.62 21.74
C LEU A 13 -6.74 1.18 20.41
N THR A 14 -6.48 0.32 19.44
CA THR A 14 -6.14 0.75 18.08
C THR A 14 -7.35 1.35 17.39
N ASN A 15 -7.12 2.18 16.36
CA ASN A 15 -8.19 2.68 15.50
C ASN A 15 -9.13 1.56 14.99
N LEU A 16 -8.58 0.41 14.61
CA LEU A 16 -9.41 -0.73 14.19
C LEU A 16 -10.33 -1.22 15.32
N GLN A 17 -9.80 -1.37 16.54
CA GLN A 17 -10.60 -1.79 17.70
C GLN A 17 -11.66 -0.76 18.09
N ILE A 18 -11.35 0.54 17.93
CA ILE A 18 -12.32 1.62 18.19
C ILE A 18 -13.40 1.62 17.10
N ALA A 19 -13.04 1.42 15.84
CA ALA A 19 -13.99 1.32 14.74
C ALA A 19 -14.94 0.13 14.91
N GLU A 20 -14.42 -1.04 15.29
CA GLU A 20 -15.22 -2.22 15.64
C GLU A 20 -16.19 -1.92 16.79
N LEU A 21 -15.70 -1.30 17.86
CA LEU A 21 -16.52 -0.88 18.99
C LEU A 21 -17.66 0.07 18.55
N LEU A 22 -17.38 1.05 17.69
CA LEU A 22 -18.39 1.98 17.19
C LEU A 22 -19.42 1.26 16.29
N ARG A 23 -19.02 0.25 15.52
CA ARG A 23 -19.93 -0.63 14.75
C ARG A 23 -20.82 -1.44 15.69
N ASP A 24 -20.28 -1.96 16.78
CA ASP A 24 -21.03 -2.69 17.80
C ASP A 24 -22.06 -1.78 18.49
N VAL A 25 -21.71 -0.52 18.72
CA VAL A 25 -22.64 0.49 19.25
C VAL A 25 -23.77 0.78 18.25
N ALA A 26 -23.46 0.96 16.96
CA ALA A 26 -24.47 1.14 15.91
C ALA A 26 -25.43 -0.07 15.82
N ALA A 27 -24.87 -1.28 15.87
CA ALA A 27 -25.62 -2.53 15.90
C ALA A 27 -26.54 -2.60 17.13
N SER A 28 -26.06 -2.19 18.30
CA SER A 28 -26.85 -2.15 19.54
C SER A 28 -28.06 -1.22 19.42
N TYR A 29 -27.91 -0.06 18.77
CA TYR A 29 -29.03 0.83 18.46
C TYR A 29 -30.04 0.19 17.50
N GLN A 30 -29.55 -0.49 16.46
CA GLN A 30 -30.37 -1.19 15.49
C GLN A 30 -31.20 -2.33 16.13
N LEU A 31 -30.63 -3.01 17.13
CA LEU A 31 -31.31 -4.06 17.88
C LEU A 31 -32.46 -3.51 18.74
N ARG A 32 -32.24 -2.35 19.38
CA ARG A 32 -33.23 -1.71 20.26
C ARG A 32 -34.44 -1.19 19.49
N ASP A 33 -34.21 -0.25 18.57
CA ASP A 33 -35.27 0.36 17.77
C ASP A 33 -34.67 1.11 16.56
N LYS A 34 -34.70 0.46 15.39
CA LYS A 34 -34.08 0.97 14.17
C LYS A 34 -34.70 2.28 13.69
N ASP A 35 -36.02 2.44 13.85
CA ASP A 35 -36.73 3.60 13.31
C ASP A 35 -36.54 4.81 14.23
N LYS A 36 -36.57 4.58 15.54
CA LYS A 36 -36.30 5.63 16.54
C LYS A 36 -34.85 6.13 16.52
N TYR A 37 -33.88 5.23 16.32
CA TYR A 37 -32.45 5.55 16.43
C TYR A 37 -31.73 5.66 15.08
N LYS A 38 -32.47 5.87 13.98
CA LYS A 38 -31.92 5.92 12.61
C LYS A 38 -30.72 6.86 12.47
N PHE A 39 -30.77 8.03 13.10
CA PHE A 39 -29.69 9.02 13.00
C PHE A 39 -28.45 8.61 13.80
N GLN A 40 -28.63 8.03 14.98
CA GLN A 40 -27.54 7.52 15.80
C GLN A 40 -26.82 6.37 15.10
N ILE A 41 -27.58 5.44 14.50
CA ILE A 41 -27.01 4.32 13.73
C ILE A 41 -26.09 4.86 12.63
N ILE A 42 -26.59 5.78 11.80
CA ILE A 42 -25.81 6.38 10.71
C ILE A 42 -24.59 7.15 11.24
N ALA A 43 -24.73 7.86 12.37
CA ALA A 43 -23.63 8.62 12.96
C ALA A 43 -22.51 7.70 13.46
N TYR A 44 -22.85 6.61 14.16
CA TYR A 44 -21.86 5.64 14.65
C TYR A 44 -21.24 4.80 13.52
N GLU A 45 -22.00 4.44 12.48
CA GLU A 45 -21.44 3.77 11.29
C GLU A 45 -20.43 4.67 10.57
N ARG A 46 -20.76 5.96 10.38
CA ARG A 46 -19.84 6.94 9.77
C ARG A 46 -18.62 7.21 10.64
N ALA A 47 -18.80 7.32 11.95
CA ALA A 47 -17.69 7.48 12.86
C ALA A 47 -16.77 6.25 12.81
N ALA A 48 -17.31 5.03 12.83
CA ALA A 48 -16.50 3.82 12.71
C ALA A 48 -15.68 3.79 11.42
N ASP A 49 -16.29 4.11 10.28
CA ASP A 49 -15.60 4.15 9.00
C ASP A 49 -14.51 5.21 8.98
N ALA A 50 -14.76 6.40 9.55
CA ALA A 50 -13.77 7.46 9.63
C ALA A 50 -12.60 7.12 10.55
N VAL A 51 -12.87 6.43 11.65
CA VAL A 51 -11.85 5.97 12.61
C VAL A 51 -10.97 4.89 12.00
N GLU A 52 -11.55 3.90 11.32
CA GLU A 52 -10.81 2.82 10.68
C GLU A 52 -9.81 3.34 9.62
N HIS A 53 -10.16 4.45 8.96
CA HIS A 53 -9.35 5.10 7.93
C HIS A 53 -8.61 6.35 8.43
N ALA A 54 -8.62 6.60 9.74
CA ALA A 54 -7.93 7.75 10.32
C ALA A 54 -6.41 7.53 10.19
N SER A 55 -5.72 8.55 9.68
CA SER A 55 -4.26 8.57 9.51
C SER A 55 -3.49 8.77 10.82
N SER A 56 -4.20 8.94 11.94
CA SER A 56 -3.65 9.16 13.27
C SER A 56 -4.47 8.38 14.27
N GLU A 57 -3.83 7.84 15.31
CA GLU A 57 -4.56 7.14 16.36
C GLU A 57 -5.57 8.08 17.01
N LEU A 58 -6.77 7.58 17.23
CA LEU A 58 -7.89 8.40 17.67
C LEU A 58 -7.70 8.94 19.08
N LYS A 59 -6.93 8.21 19.88
CA LYS A 59 -6.51 8.64 21.21
C LYS A 59 -5.63 9.89 21.13
N ASP A 60 -4.75 9.97 20.14
CA ASP A 60 -3.87 11.13 19.96
C ASP A 60 -4.66 12.36 19.53
N LEU A 61 -5.64 12.18 18.62
CA LEU A 61 -6.56 13.27 18.25
C LEU A 61 -7.39 13.74 19.44
N TRP A 62 -7.71 12.86 20.38
CA TRP A 62 -8.38 13.24 21.63
C TRP A 62 -7.47 14.00 22.59
N ASP A 63 -6.24 13.53 22.79
CA ASP A 63 -5.24 14.21 23.63
C ASP A 63 -4.95 15.64 23.10
N ASP A 64 -4.99 15.82 21.78
CA ASP A 64 -4.86 17.10 21.09
C ASP A 64 -6.12 17.97 21.09
N GLY A 65 -7.25 17.47 21.60
CA GLY A 65 -8.54 18.18 21.55
C GLY A 65 -9.12 18.32 20.13
N LYS A 66 -8.66 17.53 19.17
CA LYS A 66 -9.03 17.51 17.75
C LYS A 66 -9.93 16.34 17.37
N LEU A 67 -10.47 15.62 18.36
CA LEU A 67 -11.27 14.42 18.09
C LEU A 67 -12.52 14.72 17.21
N GLU A 68 -13.07 15.93 17.32
CA GLU A 68 -14.20 16.39 16.49
C GLU A 68 -13.79 16.79 15.06
N ASP A 69 -12.49 16.91 14.76
CA ASP A 69 -11.99 17.19 13.41
C ASP A 69 -12.05 15.94 12.52
N VAL A 70 -12.18 14.75 13.12
CA VAL A 70 -12.36 13.49 12.39
C VAL A 70 -13.74 13.49 11.71
N PRO A 71 -13.81 13.41 10.37
CA PRO A 71 -15.08 13.48 9.66
C PRO A 71 -16.06 12.41 10.13
N GLY A 72 -17.18 12.80 10.72
CA GLY A 72 -18.19 11.87 11.24
C GLY A 72 -18.15 11.66 12.76
N ILE A 73 -17.14 12.17 13.45
CA ILE A 73 -17.15 12.26 14.92
C ILE A 73 -17.77 13.60 15.34
N GLY A 74 -19.01 13.56 15.82
CA GLY A 74 -19.66 14.73 16.43
C GLY A 74 -19.41 14.82 17.95
N PRO A 75 -19.81 15.94 18.59
CA PRO A 75 -19.52 16.20 20.01
C PRO A 75 -19.92 15.08 20.97
N SER A 76 -21.07 14.43 20.73
CA SER A 76 -21.53 13.33 21.58
C SER A 76 -20.69 12.06 21.42
N ILE A 77 -20.22 11.75 20.21
CA ILE A 77 -19.35 10.59 19.97
C ILE A 77 -17.96 10.88 20.56
N ALA A 78 -17.46 12.11 20.37
CA ALA A 78 -16.21 12.57 20.97
C ALA A 78 -16.24 12.50 22.51
N GLU A 79 -17.35 12.89 23.15
CA GLU A 79 -17.53 12.77 24.60
C GLU A 79 -17.45 11.30 25.06
N HIS A 80 -18.16 10.39 24.39
CA HIS A 80 -18.16 8.97 24.77
C HIS A 80 -16.80 8.31 24.56
N LEU A 81 -16.11 8.64 23.47
CA LEU A 81 -14.74 8.19 23.20
C LEU A 81 -13.76 8.80 24.20
N GLY A 82 -13.95 10.06 24.60
CA GLY A 82 -13.13 10.68 25.64
C GLY A 82 -13.29 10.01 27.00
N GLU A 83 -14.49 9.58 27.38
CA GLU A 83 -14.70 8.77 28.59
C GLU A 83 -13.95 7.42 28.49
N LEU A 84 -14.01 6.78 27.31
CA LEU A 84 -13.30 5.54 27.01
C LEU A 84 -11.78 5.71 27.13
N PHE A 85 -11.21 6.74 26.52
CA PHE A 85 -9.76 6.99 26.57
C PHE A 85 -9.28 7.33 27.98
N LYS A 86 -10.09 8.05 28.75
CA LYS A 86 -9.74 8.47 30.11
C LYS A 86 -9.86 7.36 31.14
N THR A 87 -10.86 6.48 31.01
CA THR A 87 -11.22 5.53 32.06
C THR A 87 -11.11 4.06 31.65
N GLY A 88 -10.82 3.79 30.39
CA GLY A 88 -10.85 2.46 29.78
C GLY A 88 -12.27 1.96 29.47
N HIS A 89 -13.31 2.75 29.82
CA HIS A 89 -14.71 2.38 29.65
C HIS A 89 -15.56 3.60 29.26
N SER A 90 -16.68 3.36 28.60
CA SER A 90 -17.68 4.41 28.32
C SER A 90 -19.01 3.95 28.85
N LYS A 91 -19.60 4.71 29.80
CA LYS A 91 -20.88 4.34 30.41
C LYS A 91 -21.98 4.22 29.37
N HIS A 92 -21.91 5.06 28.33
CA HIS A 92 -22.85 5.01 27.23
C HIS A 92 -22.74 3.68 26.48
N PHE A 93 -21.53 3.32 26.03
CA PHE A 93 -21.26 2.09 25.29
C PHE A 93 -21.62 0.86 26.12
N ASP A 94 -21.18 0.82 27.38
CA ASP A 94 -21.48 -0.27 28.31
C ASP A 94 -22.98 -0.44 28.52
N SER A 95 -23.72 0.67 28.72
CA SER A 95 -25.17 0.63 28.92
C SER A 95 -25.93 0.15 27.68
N LEU A 96 -25.40 0.40 26.48
CA LEU A 96 -26.00 0.00 25.22
C LEU A 96 -25.83 -1.50 24.99
N MET A 97 -24.63 -2.01 25.27
CA MET A 97 -24.21 -3.38 24.97
C MET A 97 -24.48 -4.39 26.09
N LYS A 98 -24.80 -3.94 27.32
CA LYS A 98 -24.96 -4.79 28.52
C LYS A 98 -25.74 -6.10 28.34
N ASP A 99 -26.79 -6.09 27.54
CA ASP A 99 -27.70 -7.23 27.36
C ASP A 99 -27.43 -8.04 26.07
N ILE A 100 -26.29 -7.77 25.41
CA ILE A 100 -25.87 -8.38 24.15
C ILE A 100 -24.61 -9.23 24.39
N PRO A 101 -24.65 -10.56 24.16
CA PRO A 101 -23.48 -11.41 24.29
C PRO A 101 -22.36 -11.01 23.29
N ALA A 102 -21.10 -11.07 23.71
CA ALA A 102 -19.95 -10.77 22.85
C ALA A 102 -19.93 -11.60 21.55
N ASP A 103 -20.34 -12.86 21.64
CA ASP A 103 -20.47 -13.75 20.47
C ASP A 103 -21.47 -13.24 19.43
N ALA A 104 -22.45 -12.40 19.81
CA ALA A 104 -23.41 -11.84 18.87
C ALA A 104 -22.75 -10.84 17.91
N PHE A 105 -21.79 -10.05 18.42
CA PHE A 105 -21.02 -9.11 17.62
C PHE A 105 -20.06 -9.85 16.67
N LYS A 106 -19.36 -10.87 17.18
CA LYS A 106 -18.50 -11.73 16.34
C LYS A 106 -19.25 -12.39 15.18
N LEU A 107 -20.47 -12.88 15.42
CA LEU A 107 -21.29 -13.48 14.37
C LEU A 107 -21.67 -12.48 13.25
N MET A 108 -21.67 -11.17 13.53
CA MET A 108 -21.98 -10.16 12.51
C MET A 108 -20.88 -9.97 11.46
N GLU A 109 -19.67 -10.47 11.72
CA GLU A 109 -18.58 -10.48 10.75
C GLU A 109 -18.83 -11.47 9.59
N LEU A 110 -19.82 -12.35 9.73
CA LEU A 110 -20.27 -13.24 8.68
C LEU A 110 -21.29 -12.53 7.76
N PRO A 111 -21.10 -12.57 6.43
CA PRO A 111 -22.02 -11.94 5.49
C PRO A 111 -23.47 -12.39 5.70
N GLY A 112 -24.40 -11.43 5.67
CA GLY A 112 -25.83 -11.70 5.83
C GLY A 112 -26.30 -11.91 7.27
N ILE A 113 -25.41 -11.86 8.27
CA ILE A 113 -25.78 -11.94 9.69
C ILE A 113 -25.76 -10.54 10.31
N GLY A 114 -26.94 -9.95 10.50
CA GLY A 114 -27.09 -8.74 11.32
C GLY A 114 -27.30 -9.07 12.81
N ILE A 115 -27.19 -8.06 13.68
CA ILE A 115 -27.32 -8.21 15.14
C ILE A 115 -28.61 -8.92 15.59
N LYS A 116 -29.74 -8.67 14.91
CA LYS A 116 -31.02 -9.33 15.20
C LYS A 116 -30.97 -10.82 14.91
N THR A 117 -30.32 -11.20 13.81
CA THR A 117 -30.13 -12.59 13.42
C THR A 117 -29.16 -13.28 14.38
N ALA A 118 -28.03 -12.65 14.70
CA ALA A 118 -27.06 -13.16 15.66
C ALA A 118 -27.69 -13.44 17.04
N MET A 119 -28.48 -12.49 17.56
CA MET A 119 -29.22 -12.67 18.83
C MET A 119 -30.24 -13.80 18.77
N LYS A 120 -30.93 -13.98 17.64
CA LYS A 120 -31.86 -15.11 17.45
C LYS A 120 -31.10 -16.44 17.41
N MET A 121 -29.94 -16.50 16.77
CA MET A 121 -29.09 -17.68 16.74
C MET A 121 -28.58 -18.06 18.13
N ILE A 122 -28.17 -17.10 18.94
CA ILE A 122 -27.68 -17.37 20.30
C ILE A 122 -28.82 -17.78 21.24
N LYS A 123 -29.99 -17.12 21.16
CA LYS A 123 -31.11 -17.38 22.08
C LYS A 123 -31.95 -18.60 21.70
N ALA A 124 -32.10 -18.89 20.41
CA ALA A 124 -33.03 -19.90 19.90
C ALA A 124 -32.39 -20.90 18.92
N GLY A 125 -31.12 -20.71 18.57
CA GLY A 125 -30.39 -21.61 17.65
C GLY A 125 -29.73 -22.79 18.36
N ASN A 126 -29.22 -23.71 17.57
CA ASN A 126 -28.48 -24.87 18.07
C ASN A 126 -27.08 -24.41 18.55
N PRO A 127 -26.67 -24.68 19.80
CA PRO A 127 -25.33 -24.31 20.30
C PRO A 127 -24.17 -24.84 19.44
N LYS A 128 -24.38 -25.98 18.75
CA LYS A 128 -23.39 -26.53 17.82
C LYS A 128 -23.22 -25.65 16.57
N GLU A 129 -24.32 -25.15 16.02
CA GLU A 129 -24.32 -24.26 14.83
C GLU A 129 -23.66 -22.92 15.15
N VAL A 130 -23.99 -22.32 16.31
CA VAL A 130 -23.35 -21.08 16.78
C VAL A 130 -21.84 -21.29 16.94
N ARG A 131 -21.43 -22.42 17.52
CA ARG A 131 -20.01 -22.76 17.69
C ARG A 131 -19.28 -22.98 16.35
N GLU A 132 -19.95 -23.56 15.35
CA GLU A 132 -19.38 -23.73 14.01
C GLU A 132 -19.21 -22.37 13.31
N LYS A 133 -20.19 -21.47 13.39
CA LYS A 133 -20.07 -20.12 12.84
C LYS A 133 -19.03 -19.25 13.54
N LEU A 134 -18.91 -19.35 14.87
CA LEU A 134 -17.84 -18.65 15.60
C LEU A 134 -16.45 -19.20 15.25
N LYS A 135 -16.34 -20.49 14.91
CA LYS A 135 -15.10 -21.04 14.35
C LYS A 135 -14.82 -20.50 12.95
N GLU A 136 -15.83 -20.32 12.11
CA GLU A 136 -15.68 -19.70 10.79
C GLU A 136 -15.17 -18.26 10.89
N VAL A 137 -15.65 -17.49 11.86
CA VAL A 137 -15.13 -16.14 12.19
C VAL A 137 -13.66 -16.20 12.60
N ALA A 138 -13.30 -17.07 13.55
CA ALA A 138 -11.91 -17.25 13.98
C ALA A 138 -10.99 -17.80 12.87
N GLU A 139 -11.54 -18.58 11.93
CA GLU A 139 -10.84 -19.03 10.72
C GLU A 139 -10.69 -17.87 9.72
N LYS A 140 -11.63 -16.93 9.64
CA LYS A 140 -11.53 -15.66 8.91
C LYS A 140 -10.46 -14.73 9.47
N GLU A 141 -10.35 -14.63 10.80
CA GLU A 141 -9.24 -13.93 11.46
C GLU A 141 -7.89 -14.58 11.12
N LYS A 142 -7.86 -15.92 10.96
CA LYS A 142 -6.70 -16.65 10.42
C LYS A 142 -6.51 -16.50 8.90
N LYS A 143 -7.57 -16.18 8.13
CA LYS A 143 -7.54 -15.78 6.71
C LYS A 143 -6.97 -14.36 6.51
N GLY A 144 -6.75 -13.59 7.57
CA GLY A 144 -6.21 -12.21 7.51
C GLY A 144 -4.73 -12.08 7.13
N LYS A 145 -4.07 -13.11 6.61
CA LYS A 145 -2.71 -12.96 6.08
C LYS A 145 -2.77 -12.27 4.72
N ARG A 146 -2.50 -10.97 4.70
CA ARG A 146 -2.28 -10.25 3.45
C ARG A 146 -0.98 -10.75 2.81
N HIS A 147 -1.00 -10.97 1.51
CA HIS A 147 0.13 -11.39 0.72
C HIS A 147 0.87 -10.17 0.15
N LEU A 148 2.19 -10.25 0.03
CA LEU A 148 2.96 -9.21 -0.67
C LEU A 148 2.54 -9.17 -2.15
N LEU A 149 2.51 -7.97 -2.73
CA LEU A 149 2.10 -7.75 -4.12
C LEU A 149 2.77 -8.70 -5.13
N PRO A 150 4.10 -8.92 -5.16
CA PRO A 150 4.71 -9.81 -6.16
C PRO A 150 4.28 -11.26 -6.02
N TYR A 151 4.09 -11.72 -4.78
CA TYR A 151 3.68 -13.10 -4.53
C TYR A 151 2.26 -13.33 -5.05
N ALA A 152 1.35 -12.42 -4.72
CA ALA A 152 -0.01 -12.46 -5.24
C ALA A 152 -0.05 -12.31 -6.76
N ALA A 153 0.76 -11.42 -7.34
CA ALA A 153 0.86 -11.22 -8.78
C ALA A 153 1.35 -12.48 -9.50
N THR A 154 2.37 -13.16 -8.96
CA THR A 154 2.89 -14.42 -9.51
C THR A 154 1.80 -15.49 -9.53
N VAL A 155 1.11 -15.67 -8.40
CA VAL A 155 0.04 -16.66 -8.29
C VAL A 155 -1.12 -16.35 -9.23
N ALA A 156 -1.53 -15.08 -9.31
CA ALA A 156 -2.57 -14.64 -10.22
C ALA A 156 -2.17 -14.91 -11.68
N HIS A 157 -0.93 -14.59 -12.06
CA HIS A 157 -0.41 -14.84 -13.40
C HIS A 157 -0.48 -16.31 -13.78
N GLU A 158 -0.01 -17.22 -12.92
CA GLU A 158 -0.09 -18.67 -13.15
C GLU A 158 -1.54 -19.17 -13.32
N VAL A 159 -2.47 -18.65 -12.53
CA VAL A 159 -3.89 -19.02 -12.64
C VAL A 159 -4.51 -18.45 -13.91
N MET A 160 -4.17 -17.21 -14.28
CA MET A 160 -4.64 -16.57 -15.51
C MET A 160 -4.11 -17.25 -16.77
N GLU A 161 -2.84 -17.68 -16.77
CA GLU A 161 -2.26 -18.49 -17.86
C GLU A 161 -3.03 -19.81 -18.01
N TYR A 162 -3.26 -20.52 -16.90
CA TYR A 162 -4.07 -21.74 -16.91
C TYR A 162 -5.47 -21.48 -17.48
N LEU A 163 -6.19 -20.46 -16.99
CA LEU A 163 -7.52 -20.12 -17.49
C LEU A 163 -7.53 -19.78 -18.98
N SER A 164 -6.45 -19.20 -19.51
CA SER A 164 -6.31 -18.83 -20.92
C SER A 164 -6.15 -20.05 -21.85
N GLU A 165 -5.78 -21.23 -21.32
CA GLU A 165 -5.73 -22.48 -22.09
C GLU A 165 -7.12 -23.06 -22.40
N ASN A 166 -8.16 -22.63 -21.66
CA ASN A 166 -9.52 -23.09 -21.91
C ASN A 166 -10.12 -22.38 -23.15
N PRO A 167 -10.60 -23.12 -24.19
CA PRO A 167 -11.19 -22.53 -25.38
C PRO A 167 -12.44 -21.65 -25.15
N ALA A 168 -13.12 -21.81 -24.01
CA ALA A 168 -14.26 -20.96 -23.64
C ALA A 168 -13.83 -19.59 -23.12
N THR A 169 -12.58 -19.42 -22.72
CA THR A 169 -12.02 -18.16 -22.21
C THR A 169 -11.74 -17.21 -23.36
N MET A 170 -12.39 -16.05 -23.36
CA MET A 170 -12.17 -15.00 -24.37
C MET A 170 -11.16 -13.95 -23.91
N ARG A 171 -11.14 -13.64 -22.61
CA ARG A 171 -10.26 -12.65 -21.97
C ARG A 171 -10.16 -12.95 -20.48
N VAL A 172 -9.00 -12.70 -19.88
CA VAL A 172 -8.76 -12.85 -18.44
C VAL A 172 -8.03 -11.62 -17.92
N ASP A 173 -8.46 -11.09 -16.79
CA ASP A 173 -7.81 -9.96 -16.12
C ASP A 173 -7.83 -10.19 -14.59
N PRO A 174 -6.82 -9.69 -13.85
CA PRO A 174 -6.92 -9.61 -12.41
C PRO A 174 -8.01 -8.60 -12.02
N LEU A 175 -8.44 -8.63 -10.78
CA LEU A 175 -9.40 -7.70 -10.19
C LEU A 175 -8.90 -7.23 -8.82
N GLY A 176 -9.79 -6.57 -8.07
CA GLY A 176 -9.58 -6.25 -6.67
C GLY A 176 -8.35 -5.40 -6.40
N SER A 177 -7.80 -5.58 -5.20
CA SER A 177 -6.61 -4.85 -4.76
C SER A 177 -5.35 -5.16 -5.58
N LEU A 178 -5.30 -6.36 -6.18
CA LEU A 178 -4.20 -6.76 -7.06
C LEU A 178 -4.16 -5.90 -8.32
N ARG A 179 -5.31 -5.74 -8.99
CA ARG A 179 -5.39 -4.88 -10.19
C ARG A 179 -5.10 -3.41 -9.87
N ARG A 180 -5.43 -2.94 -8.67
CA ARG A 180 -5.06 -1.59 -8.19
C ARG A 180 -3.62 -1.47 -7.70
N GLN A 181 -2.84 -2.56 -7.74
CA GLN A 181 -1.44 -2.61 -7.31
C GLN A 181 -1.21 -2.23 -5.83
N ALA A 182 -2.15 -2.57 -4.94
CA ALA A 182 -1.96 -2.33 -3.52
C ALA A 182 -0.72 -3.08 -2.98
N SER A 183 0.03 -2.48 -2.04
CA SER A 183 1.29 -3.04 -1.52
C SER A 183 1.14 -4.43 -0.89
N THR A 184 -0.05 -4.73 -0.38
CA THR A 184 -0.41 -6.06 0.12
C THR A 184 -1.81 -6.42 -0.36
N ILE A 185 -2.06 -7.70 -0.60
CA ILE A 185 -3.25 -8.26 -1.27
C ILE A 185 -3.96 -9.21 -0.30
N GLY A 186 -5.30 -9.17 -0.25
CA GLY A 186 -6.08 -10.15 0.50
C GLY A 186 -6.22 -11.45 -0.30
N ASP A 187 -7.44 -11.73 -0.73
CA ASP A 187 -7.74 -12.68 -1.79
C ASP A 187 -7.26 -12.17 -3.17
N ILE A 188 -7.10 -13.11 -4.10
CA ILE A 188 -6.82 -12.82 -5.50
C ILE A 188 -8.12 -12.96 -6.29
N ASP A 189 -8.64 -11.84 -6.77
CA ASP A 189 -9.82 -11.81 -7.64
C ASP A 189 -9.41 -11.88 -9.12
N ILE A 190 -10.10 -12.69 -9.92
CA ILE A 190 -9.87 -12.85 -11.36
C ILE A 190 -11.20 -12.78 -12.12
N ALA A 191 -11.22 -12.02 -13.22
CA ALA A 191 -12.35 -11.94 -14.14
C ALA A 191 -12.08 -12.73 -15.42
N VAL A 192 -13.07 -13.48 -15.91
CA VAL A 192 -13.04 -14.11 -17.24
C VAL A 192 -14.21 -13.65 -18.10
N ALA A 193 -13.91 -13.18 -19.32
CA ALA A 193 -14.92 -12.97 -20.34
C ALA A 193 -15.21 -14.31 -21.04
N THR A 194 -16.47 -14.73 -21.07
CA THR A 194 -16.89 -16.00 -21.70
C THR A 194 -18.38 -16.01 -22.01
N ASN A 195 -18.77 -16.76 -23.05
CA ASN A 195 -20.16 -17.10 -23.34
C ASN A 195 -20.56 -18.50 -22.80
N ASP A 196 -19.61 -19.26 -22.28
CA ASP A 196 -19.81 -20.56 -21.63
C ASP A 196 -19.16 -20.53 -20.23
N PRO A 197 -19.83 -19.92 -19.25
CA PRO A 197 -19.29 -19.77 -17.90
C PRO A 197 -19.12 -21.10 -17.18
N VAL A 198 -20.01 -22.08 -17.42
CA VAL A 198 -19.93 -23.41 -16.80
C VAL A 198 -18.65 -24.11 -17.22
N ALA A 199 -18.29 -24.08 -18.52
CA ALA A 199 -17.03 -24.66 -18.99
C ALA A 199 -15.80 -24.01 -18.35
N VAL A 200 -15.80 -22.69 -18.14
CA VAL A 200 -14.71 -21.96 -17.48
C VAL A 200 -14.62 -22.32 -16.00
N ILE A 201 -15.74 -22.30 -15.27
CA ILE A 201 -15.79 -22.64 -13.85
C ILE A 201 -15.35 -24.11 -13.61
N ASP A 202 -15.82 -25.04 -14.44
CA ASP A 202 -15.43 -26.46 -14.37
C ASP A 202 -13.94 -26.68 -14.62
N TYR A 203 -13.34 -25.87 -15.48
CA TYR A 203 -11.90 -25.91 -15.75
C TYR A 203 -11.11 -25.30 -14.59
N PHE A 204 -11.49 -24.11 -14.12
CA PHE A 204 -10.87 -23.43 -12.98
C PHE A 204 -10.82 -24.29 -11.71
N THR A 205 -11.92 -24.97 -11.38
CA THR A 205 -11.99 -25.82 -10.18
C THR A 205 -11.08 -27.05 -10.23
N LYS A 206 -10.51 -27.36 -11.41
CA LYS A 206 -9.51 -28.42 -11.63
C LYS A 206 -8.08 -27.90 -11.69
N TYR A 207 -7.85 -26.61 -11.36
CA TYR A 207 -6.52 -26.03 -11.33
C TYR A 207 -5.54 -26.94 -10.53
N PRO A 208 -4.41 -27.38 -11.12
CA PRO A 208 -3.59 -28.45 -10.53
C PRO A 208 -3.06 -28.16 -9.13
N LYS A 209 -2.83 -26.89 -8.79
CA LYS A 209 -2.34 -26.49 -7.47
C LYS A 209 -3.47 -26.28 -6.44
N SER A 210 -4.74 -26.45 -6.80
CA SER A 210 -5.87 -26.30 -5.88
C SER A 210 -5.82 -27.33 -4.76
N GLN A 211 -5.87 -26.87 -3.50
CA GLN A 211 -5.97 -27.75 -2.33
C GLN A 211 -7.42 -28.04 -1.94
N LYS A 212 -8.29 -27.03 -2.08
CA LYS A 212 -9.68 -27.12 -1.67
C LYS A 212 -10.55 -26.22 -2.55
N MET A 213 -11.66 -26.74 -3.05
CA MET A 213 -12.73 -25.92 -3.58
C MET A 213 -13.55 -25.35 -2.41
N ILE A 214 -13.65 -24.02 -2.35
CA ILE A 214 -14.38 -23.30 -1.31
C ILE A 214 -15.84 -23.16 -1.73
N GLU A 215 -16.07 -22.65 -2.94
CA GLU A 215 -17.39 -22.43 -3.51
C GLU A 215 -17.38 -22.68 -5.02
N LYS A 216 -18.51 -23.12 -5.56
CA LYS A 216 -18.74 -23.29 -6.99
C LYS A 216 -20.19 -22.93 -7.33
N GLY A 217 -20.36 -21.87 -8.11
CA GLY A 217 -21.62 -21.45 -8.72
C GLY A 217 -21.60 -21.57 -10.25
N GLU A 218 -22.63 -21.03 -10.91
CA GLU A 218 -22.71 -20.99 -12.37
C GLU A 218 -21.77 -19.97 -12.99
N HIS A 219 -21.55 -18.83 -12.30
CA HIS A 219 -20.77 -17.70 -12.79
C HIS A 219 -19.56 -17.36 -11.93
N THR A 220 -19.46 -17.95 -10.74
CA THR A 220 -18.42 -17.68 -9.75
C THR A 220 -17.88 -18.97 -9.18
N ALA A 221 -16.62 -18.97 -8.75
CA ALA A 221 -16.03 -20.05 -7.98
C ALA A 221 -14.85 -19.56 -7.16
N SER A 222 -14.55 -20.27 -6.09
CA SER A 222 -13.47 -19.95 -5.17
C SER A 222 -12.66 -21.20 -4.85
N ILE A 223 -11.34 -21.09 -4.94
CA ILE A 223 -10.41 -22.17 -4.56
C ILE A 223 -9.40 -21.66 -3.54
N LEU A 224 -8.89 -22.60 -2.73
CA LEU A 224 -7.79 -22.37 -1.81
C LEU A 224 -6.53 -23.03 -2.37
N LEU A 225 -5.46 -22.25 -2.48
CA LEU A 225 -4.14 -22.70 -2.90
C LEU A 225 -3.21 -22.91 -1.68
N PRO A 226 -2.05 -23.60 -1.86
CA PRO A 226 -1.02 -23.70 -0.83
C PRO A 226 -0.60 -22.32 -0.32
N GLY A 227 -0.28 -22.23 0.96
CA GLY A 227 0.03 -20.95 1.61
C GLY A 227 -1.20 -20.17 2.08
N GLY A 228 -2.41 -20.72 1.90
CA GLY A 228 -3.66 -20.13 2.39
C GLY A 228 -4.24 -19.05 1.48
N ILE A 229 -3.77 -18.97 0.23
CA ILE A 229 -4.22 -17.98 -0.75
C ILE A 229 -5.58 -18.39 -1.28
N GLN A 230 -6.58 -17.54 -1.09
CA GLN A 230 -7.89 -17.69 -1.73
C GLN A 230 -7.84 -17.04 -3.12
N VAL A 231 -8.31 -17.76 -4.13
CA VAL A 231 -8.48 -17.23 -5.49
C VAL A 231 -9.94 -17.32 -5.85
N ASP A 232 -10.51 -16.17 -6.16
CA ASP A 232 -11.92 -15.99 -6.52
C ASP A 232 -12.02 -15.66 -8.00
N LEU A 233 -12.89 -16.39 -8.70
CA LEU A 233 -13.13 -16.27 -10.12
C LEU A 233 -14.56 -15.80 -10.36
N MET A 234 -14.70 -14.80 -11.24
CA MET A 234 -15.99 -14.33 -11.72
C MET A 234 -16.02 -14.31 -13.25
N THR A 235 -17.16 -14.68 -13.84
CA THR A 235 -17.33 -14.77 -15.29
C THR A 235 -18.46 -13.87 -15.78
N GLN A 236 -18.28 -13.25 -16.96
CA GLN A 236 -19.37 -12.58 -17.68
C GLN A 236 -19.18 -12.62 -19.21
N PRO A 237 -20.26 -12.42 -19.99
CA PRO A 237 -20.14 -12.18 -21.43
C PRO A 237 -19.31 -10.93 -21.73
N ILE A 238 -18.63 -10.94 -22.88
CA ILE A 238 -17.76 -9.85 -23.31
C ILE A 238 -18.50 -8.50 -23.37
N GLU A 239 -19.80 -8.50 -23.64
CA GLU A 239 -20.62 -7.29 -23.74
C GLU A 239 -20.77 -6.54 -22.42
N SER A 240 -20.65 -7.22 -21.28
CA SER A 240 -20.76 -6.63 -19.94
C SER A 240 -19.43 -6.61 -19.18
N TYR A 241 -18.35 -7.10 -19.81
CA TYR A 241 -17.06 -7.29 -19.16
C TYR A 241 -16.44 -5.99 -18.64
N GLY A 242 -16.60 -4.88 -19.36
CA GLY A 242 -16.13 -3.56 -18.88
C GLY A 242 -16.81 -3.12 -17.57
N SER A 243 -18.07 -3.49 -17.37
CA SER A 243 -18.79 -3.20 -16.12
C SER A 243 -18.36 -4.11 -14.98
N LEU A 244 -18.07 -5.38 -15.27
CA LEU A 244 -17.51 -6.34 -14.32
C LEU A 244 -16.15 -5.86 -13.83
N LEU A 245 -15.25 -5.48 -14.75
CA LEU A 245 -13.92 -4.96 -14.42
C LEU A 245 -14.03 -3.72 -13.53
N GLN A 246 -14.83 -2.73 -13.90
CA GLN A 246 -14.99 -1.52 -13.09
C GLN A 246 -15.47 -1.87 -11.67
N HIS A 247 -16.53 -2.67 -11.57
CA HIS A 247 -17.16 -3.00 -10.29
C HIS A 247 -16.20 -3.74 -9.36
N PHE A 248 -15.55 -4.82 -9.84
CA PHE A 248 -14.76 -5.70 -8.98
C PHE A 248 -13.29 -5.31 -8.88
N THR A 249 -12.80 -4.40 -9.74
CA THR A 249 -11.52 -3.73 -9.47
C THR A 249 -11.64 -2.83 -8.24
N GLY A 250 -12.81 -2.21 -8.04
CA GLY A 250 -13.04 -1.30 -6.93
C GLY A 250 -12.13 -0.06 -7.00
N SER A 251 -11.73 0.53 -5.86
CA SER A 251 -12.01 0.08 -4.49
C SER A 251 -13.49 0.19 -4.10
N LYS A 252 -13.84 -0.29 -2.89
CA LYS A 252 -15.19 -0.09 -2.31
C LYS A 252 -15.55 1.39 -2.30
N HIS A 253 -14.61 2.25 -1.90
CA HIS A 253 -14.82 3.71 -1.80
C HIS A 253 -15.04 4.34 -3.17
N HIS A 254 -14.17 4.01 -4.14
CA HIS A 254 -14.35 4.43 -5.53
C HIS A 254 -15.73 4.05 -6.08
N ASN A 255 -16.17 2.81 -5.83
CA ASN A 255 -17.47 2.34 -6.26
C ASN A 255 -18.64 3.10 -5.60
N ILE A 256 -18.53 3.44 -4.31
CA ILE A 256 -19.55 4.22 -3.60
C ILE A 256 -19.64 5.61 -4.23
N ALA A 257 -18.52 6.32 -4.36
CA ALA A 257 -18.47 7.66 -4.94
C ALA A 257 -18.99 7.68 -6.40
N LEU A 258 -18.61 6.70 -7.21
CA LEU A 258 -19.08 6.58 -8.60
C LEU A 258 -20.59 6.30 -8.69
N ARG A 259 -21.13 5.45 -7.80
CA ARG A 259 -22.57 5.20 -7.69
C ARG A 259 -23.33 6.44 -7.25
N GLU A 260 -22.82 7.21 -6.30
CA GLU A 260 -23.43 8.47 -5.89
C GLU A 260 -23.48 9.48 -7.04
N LEU A 261 -22.38 9.63 -7.80
CA LEU A 261 -22.33 10.46 -8.99
C LEU A 261 -23.39 10.02 -10.01
N ALA A 262 -23.49 8.72 -10.26
CA ALA A 262 -24.45 8.18 -11.22
C ALA A 262 -25.91 8.35 -10.77
N LEU A 263 -26.21 8.15 -9.49
CA LEU A 263 -27.55 8.37 -8.93
C LEU A 263 -28.00 9.82 -9.10
N LYS A 264 -27.10 10.79 -8.91
CA LYS A 264 -27.36 12.22 -9.19
C LYS A 264 -27.71 12.48 -10.67
N LYS A 265 -27.29 11.59 -11.58
CA LYS A 265 -27.62 11.61 -13.03
C LYS A 265 -28.84 10.75 -13.38
N GLY A 266 -29.56 10.18 -12.41
CA GLY A 266 -30.69 9.29 -12.64
C GLY A 266 -30.31 7.89 -13.11
N LEU A 267 -29.07 7.45 -12.83
CA LEU A 267 -28.51 6.17 -13.25
C LEU A 267 -28.24 5.25 -12.06
N SER A 268 -28.31 3.94 -12.29
CA SER A 268 -27.94 2.88 -11.34
C SER A 268 -26.88 1.99 -11.98
N LEU A 269 -25.78 1.76 -11.27
CA LEU A 269 -24.63 0.97 -11.73
C LEU A 269 -24.67 -0.41 -11.10
N SER A 270 -24.28 -1.42 -11.86
CA SER A 270 -23.98 -2.77 -11.38
C SER A 270 -22.84 -3.37 -12.19
N GLU A 271 -22.37 -4.53 -11.77
CA GLU A 271 -21.40 -5.38 -12.47
C GLU A 271 -21.86 -5.79 -13.87
N TYR A 272 -23.16 -5.69 -14.17
CA TYR A 272 -23.73 -6.06 -15.48
C TYR A 272 -23.82 -4.86 -16.44
N GLY A 273 -23.78 -3.63 -15.93
CA GLY A 273 -23.96 -2.42 -16.73
C GLY A 273 -24.65 -1.28 -16.00
N ILE A 274 -25.22 -0.35 -16.77
CA ILE A 274 -25.90 0.85 -16.27
C ILE A 274 -27.36 0.85 -16.71
N ARG A 275 -28.27 1.22 -15.81
CA ARG A 275 -29.71 1.40 -16.11
C ARG A 275 -30.24 2.71 -15.53
N LYS A 276 -31.47 3.10 -15.90
CA LYS A 276 -32.14 4.24 -15.28
C LYS A 276 -32.59 3.89 -13.86
N SER A 277 -32.27 4.73 -12.88
CA SER A 277 -32.59 4.46 -11.47
C SER A 277 -34.09 4.49 -11.16
N GLN A 278 -34.86 5.33 -11.87
CA GLN A 278 -36.31 5.46 -11.70
C GLN A 278 -37.12 4.38 -12.43
N GLU A 279 -36.48 3.55 -13.25
CA GLU A 279 -37.12 2.49 -14.04
C GLU A 279 -36.38 1.16 -13.82
N PRO A 280 -36.68 0.40 -12.74
CA PRO A 280 -35.95 -0.82 -12.40
C PRO A 280 -35.94 -1.90 -13.50
N ASN A 281 -36.98 -1.90 -14.34
CA ASN A 281 -37.17 -2.80 -15.48
C ASN A 281 -36.62 -2.25 -16.81
N SER A 282 -35.95 -1.10 -16.79
CA SER A 282 -35.32 -0.54 -17.99
C SER A 282 -34.19 -1.45 -18.49
N LYS A 283 -33.96 -1.45 -19.80
CA LYS A 283 -32.89 -2.22 -20.42
C LYS A 283 -31.54 -1.80 -19.84
N ILE A 284 -30.75 -2.78 -19.39
CA ILE A 284 -29.37 -2.55 -18.94
C ILE A 284 -28.51 -2.22 -20.16
N GLN A 285 -27.89 -1.04 -20.14
CA GLN A 285 -26.83 -0.68 -21.06
C GLN A 285 -25.55 -1.42 -20.65
N LYS A 286 -25.03 -2.25 -21.54
CA LYS A 286 -23.82 -3.05 -21.33
C LYS A 286 -22.61 -2.35 -21.96
N PHE A 287 -21.41 -2.65 -21.47
CA PHE A 287 -20.15 -2.06 -21.88
C PHE A 287 -19.08 -3.13 -22.04
N LYS A 288 -18.42 -3.16 -23.21
CA LYS A 288 -17.37 -4.14 -23.49
C LYS A 288 -16.07 -3.79 -22.77
N THR A 289 -15.81 -2.51 -22.59
CA THR A 289 -14.59 -2.00 -21.95
C THR A 289 -14.91 -0.99 -20.86
N GLU A 290 -13.96 -0.75 -19.96
CA GLU A 290 -14.10 0.23 -18.89
C GLU A 290 -14.10 1.66 -19.45
N GLU A 291 -13.35 1.93 -20.52
CA GLU A 291 -13.34 3.23 -21.21
C GLU A 291 -14.74 3.58 -21.74
N GLU A 292 -15.45 2.61 -22.33
CA GLU A 292 -16.85 2.81 -22.75
C GLU A 292 -17.76 3.11 -21.54
N PHE A 293 -17.55 2.42 -20.41
CA PHE A 293 -18.30 2.60 -19.17
C PHE A 293 -18.10 4.00 -18.58
N TYR A 294 -16.85 4.44 -18.39
CA TYR A 294 -16.54 5.78 -17.87
C TYR A 294 -16.99 6.89 -18.84
N LYS A 295 -16.79 6.69 -20.15
CA LYS A 295 -17.25 7.65 -21.16
C LYS A 295 -18.77 7.84 -21.13
N TYR A 296 -19.55 6.79 -20.89
CA TYR A 296 -21.00 6.90 -20.73
C TYR A 296 -21.38 7.77 -19.52
N LEU A 297 -20.58 7.70 -18.46
CA LEU A 297 -20.71 8.57 -17.28
C LEU A 297 -20.13 9.97 -17.49
N ARG A 298 -19.57 10.28 -18.68
CA ARG A 298 -18.86 11.54 -18.99
C ARG A 298 -17.66 11.77 -18.07
N LEU A 299 -16.87 10.72 -17.89
CA LEU A 299 -15.60 10.74 -17.17
C LEU A 299 -14.51 10.25 -18.13
N ASP A 300 -13.30 10.76 -17.95
CA ASP A 300 -12.12 10.09 -18.49
C ASP A 300 -11.96 8.69 -17.87
N TYR A 301 -11.25 7.82 -18.58
CA TYR A 301 -10.89 6.51 -18.03
C TYR A 301 -9.97 6.69 -16.83
N ILE A 302 -10.35 6.08 -15.70
CA ILE A 302 -9.61 6.15 -14.44
C ILE A 302 -8.79 4.86 -14.31
N GLU A 303 -7.47 5.00 -14.33
CA GLU A 303 -6.56 3.87 -14.13
C GLU A 303 -6.83 3.16 -12.79
N PRO A 304 -6.77 1.82 -12.72
CA PRO A 304 -7.04 1.05 -11.51
C PRO A 304 -6.31 1.55 -10.26
N GLU A 305 -5.06 1.94 -10.40
CA GLU A 305 -4.18 2.43 -9.33
C GLU A 305 -4.72 3.70 -8.65
N LEU A 306 -5.54 4.50 -9.34
CA LEU A 306 -6.11 5.73 -8.81
C LEU A 306 -7.45 5.53 -8.08
N ARG A 307 -8.06 4.34 -8.19
CA ARG A 307 -9.44 4.07 -7.75
C ARG A 307 -9.53 3.84 -6.25
N GLU A 308 -9.22 4.88 -5.48
CA GLU A 308 -9.19 4.86 -4.02
C GLU A 308 -10.04 5.96 -3.36
N ASP A 309 -10.86 6.69 -4.14
CA ASP A 309 -11.67 7.83 -3.68
C ASP A 309 -10.83 8.96 -3.05
N THR A 310 -9.77 9.36 -3.76
CA THR A 310 -8.82 10.41 -3.34
C THR A 310 -8.82 11.61 -4.29
N GLY A 311 -9.93 11.80 -5.01
CA GLY A 311 -10.19 12.90 -5.94
C GLY A 311 -10.11 12.51 -7.43
N GLU A 312 -9.98 11.22 -7.75
CA GLU A 312 -9.84 10.69 -9.10
C GLU A 312 -11.10 10.91 -9.94
N ILE A 313 -12.30 10.75 -9.35
CA ILE A 313 -13.57 10.95 -10.06
C ILE A 313 -13.74 12.42 -10.47
N GLU A 314 -13.41 13.34 -9.56
CA GLU A 314 -13.49 14.77 -9.80
C GLU A 314 -12.47 15.22 -10.84
N SER A 315 -11.26 14.68 -10.78
CA SER A 315 -10.21 14.94 -11.77
C SER A 315 -10.60 14.38 -13.15
N ALA A 316 -11.20 13.19 -13.21
CA ALA A 316 -11.69 12.57 -14.44
C ALA A 316 -12.86 13.33 -15.07
N LYS A 317 -13.69 13.96 -14.25
CA LYS A 317 -14.79 14.82 -14.70
C LYS A 317 -14.29 16.15 -15.25
N GLU A 318 -13.21 16.69 -14.68
CA GLU A 318 -12.60 17.95 -15.10
C GLU A 318 -11.56 17.79 -16.21
N HIS A 319 -11.29 16.56 -16.67
CA HIS A 319 -10.23 16.22 -17.61
C HIS A 319 -8.83 16.64 -17.13
N LYS A 320 -8.55 16.37 -15.85
CA LYS A 320 -7.33 16.73 -15.13
C LYS A 320 -6.65 15.54 -14.44
N LEU A 321 -6.93 14.31 -14.88
CA LEU A 321 -6.16 13.16 -14.42
C LEU A 321 -4.67 13.35 -14.79
N PRO A 322 -3.74 12.93 -13.92
CA PRO A 322 -2.30 13.04 -14.18
C PRO A 322 -1.87 12.08 -15.30
N ASN A 323 -0.80 12.43 -16.03
CA ASN A 323 -0.12 11.48 -16.90
C ASN A 323 0.85 10.65 -16.06
N LEU A 324 0.34 9.53 -15.54
CA LEU A 324 1.06 8.69 -14.59
C LEU A 324 2.39 8.21 -15.15
N VAL A 325 3.42 8.21 -14.29
CA VAL A 325 4.75 7.68 -14.64
C VAL A 325 4.66 6.23 -15.11
N GLU A 326 5.45 5.89 -16.12
CA GLU A 326 5.57 4.55 -16.68
C GLU A 326 6.97 3.96 -16.43
N LEU A 327 7.04 2.62 -16.32
CA LEU A 327 8.31 1.92 -16.13
C LEU A 327 9.33 2.22 -17.24
N GLY A 328 8.86 2.38 -18.48
CA GLY A 328 9.71 2.70 -19.64
C GLY A 328 10.34 4.10 -19.60
N GLU A 329 9.86 4.99 -18.73
CA GLU A 329 10.42 6.32 -18.53
C GLU A 329 11.55 6.33 -17.48
N VAL A 330 11.71 5.25 -16.72
CA VAL A 330 12.76 5.13 -15.69
C VAL A 330 14.11 4.88 -16.36
N LYS A 331 15.08 5.74 -16.05
CA LYS A 331 16.43 5.76 -16.63
C LYS A 331 17.52 5.37 -15.64
N SER A 332 17.19 5.21 -14.36
CA SER A 332 18.17 4.86 -13.35
C SER A 332 17.58 4.08 -12.19
N ASP A 333 18.48 3.42 -11.48
CA ASP A 333 18.26 2.87 -10.15
C ASP A 333 19.29 3.47 -9.19
N LEU A 334 18.79 4.09 -8.12
CA LEU A 334 19.57 4.95 -7.23
C LEU A 334 19.88 4.32 -5.87
N GLN A 335 19.48 3.06 -5.63
CA GLN A 335 19.87 2.30 -4.44
C GLN A 335 20.13 0.83 -4.81
N ILE A 336 21.40 0.44 -4.85
CA ILE A 336 21.86 -0.90 -5.24
C ILE A 336 23.10 -1.28 -4.42
N HIS A 337 23.15 -2.53 -3.96
CA HIS A 337 24.20 -3.07 -3.10
C HIS A 337 24.98 -4.13 -3.88
N SER A 338 26.27 -3.90 -4.10
CA SER A 338 27.16 -4.87 -4.76
C SER A 338 27.95 -5.71 -3.75
N SER A 339 28.66 -6.72 -4.25
CA SER A 339 29.61 -7.51 -3.49
C SER A 339 30.97 -6.82 -3.27
N PHE A 340 31.10 -5.54 -3.57
CA PHE A 340 32.32 -4.79 -3.29
C PHE A 340 32.54 -4.64 -1.78
N ASP A 341 33.59 -5.27 -1.27
CA ASP A 341 33.90 -5.29 0.15
C ASP A 341 34.35 -3.92 0.66
N ILE A 342 33.43 -3.24 1.34
CA ILE A 342 33.68 -2.01 2.11
C ILE A 342 33.66 -2.23 3.63
N GLU A 343 33.75 -3.48 4.09
CA GLU A 343 33.69 -3.81 5.52
C GLU A 343 32.42 -3.21 6.16
N THR A 344 31.30 -3.46 5.49
CA THR A 344 29.98 -2.83 5.66
C THR A 344 29.41 -2.98 7.08
N SER A 345 28.59 -2.01 7.49
CA SER A 345 27.84 -2.00 8.74
C SER A 345 26.68 -3.01 8.79
N HIS A 346 26.10 -3.33 7.64
CA HIS A 346 24.98 -4.27 7.49
C HIS A 346 25.32 -5.35 6.47
N ASP A 347 24.33 -5.84 5.72
CA ASP A 347 24.51 -6.84 4.68
C ASP A 347 25.28 -6.30 3.46
N LEU A 348 26.00 -7.23 2.84
CA LEU A 348 26.74 -7.00 1.60
C LEU A 348 25.91 -7.54 0.45
N GLY A 349 25.94 -6.87 -0.70
CA GLY A 349 25.35 -7.42 -1.91
C GLY A 349 26.07 -8.70 -2.37
N GLU A 350 25.38 -9.55 -3.10
CA GLU A 350 25.91 -10.81 -3.62
C GLU A 350 26.51 -10.64 -5.03
N SER A 351 25.88 -9.80 -5.87
CA SER A 351 26.30 -9.60 -7.25
C SER A 351 27.47 -8.63 -7.37
N SER A 352 28.41 -8.95 -8.25
CA SER A 352 29.51 -8.04 -8.58
C SER A 352 29.03 -6.76 -9.25
N ILE A 353 29.82 -5.68 -9.16
CA ILE A 353 29.53 -4.42 -9.87
C ILE A 353 29.37 -4.66 -11.37
N GLU A 354 30.18 -5.54 -11.96
CA GLU A 354 30.10 -5.89 -13.39
C GLU A 354 28.78 -6.57 -13.76
N GLU A 355 28.30 -7.50 -12.93
CA GLU A 355 27.01 -8.17 -13.14
C GLU A 355 25.83 -7.21 -13.01
N ILE A 356 25.86 -6.34 -11.99
CA ILE A 356 24.84 -5.31 -11.78
C ILE A 356 24.83 -4.33 -12.97
N THR A 357 26.00 -3.84 -13.39
CA THR A 357 26.12 -2.92 -14.53
C THR A 357 25.58 -3.57 -15.82
N LYS A 358 25.83 -4.87 -16.01
CA LYS A 358 25.28 -5.62 -17.14
C LYS A 358 23.75 -5.70 -17.07
N LYS A 359 23.18 -6.10 -15.93
CA LYS A 359 21.73 -6.17 -15.72
C LYS A 359 21.07 -4.80 -15.90
N ALA A 360 21.67 -3.74 -15.38
CA ALA A 360 21.22 -2.36 -15.57
C ALA A 360 21.15 -1.98 -17.06
N SER A 361 22.11 -2.45 -17.88
CA SER A 361 22.06 -2.24 -19.31
C SER A 361 20.98 -3.07 -20.02
N GLU A 362 20.69 -4.28 -19.56
CA GLU A 362 19.57 -5.10 -20.05
C GLU A 362 18.22 -4.42 -19.75
N LEU A 363 18.11 -3.77 -18.60
CA LEU A 363 16.98 -2.93 -18.19
C LEU A 363 16.97 -1.54 -18.87
N ARG A 364 17.97 -1.24 -19.71
CA ARG A 364 18.10 0.00 -20.49
C ARG A 364 18.25 1.28 -19.66
N TYR A 365 18.75 1.18 -18.44
CA TYR A 365 19.11 2.38 -17.68
C TYR A 365 20.26 3.14 -18.36
N GLU A 366 20.26 4.46 -18.19
CA GLU A 366 21.32 5.39 -18.60
C GLU A 366 22.42 5.47 -17.52
N TYR A 367 22.08 5.32 -16.25
CA TYR A 367 23.01 5.37 -15.12
C TYR A 367 22.47 4.64 -13.89
N ILE A 368 23.36 4.28 -12.97
CA ILE A 368 23.01 3.65 -11.68
C ILE A 368 23.90 4.20 -10.55
N ALA A 369 23.48 4.03 -9.30
CA ALA A 369 24.30 4.33 -8.12
C ALA A 369 24.61 3.08 -7.31
N PHE A 370 25.86 2.92 -6.88
CA PHE A 370 26.26 1.90 -5.92
C PHE A 370 26.24 2.49 -4.52
N THR A 371 25.37 1.96 -3.67
CA THR A 371 24.96 2.53 -2.39
C THR A 371 25.10 1.52 -1.26
N GLU A 372 26.18 0.74 -1.27
CA GLU A 372 26.45 -0.17 -0.15
C GLU A 372 26.37 0.60 1.19
N HIS A 373 25.97 -0.09 2.26
CA HIS A 373 25.87 0.55 3.56
C HIS A 373 27.23 1.08 4.04
N ASN A 374 27.26 2.17 4.79
CA ASN A 374 28.53 2.75 5.25
C ASN A 374 29.46 1.71 5.92
N PRO A 375 30.80 1.89 5.86
CA PRO A 375 31.73 1.06 6.60
C PRO A 375 31.39 0.98 8.09
N SER A 376 31.61 -0.18 8.69
CA SER A 376 31.32 -0.40 10.09
C SER A 376 32.18 0.50 10.98
N GLN A 377 31.57 1.14 11.97
CA GLN A 377 32.29 1.84 13.04
C GLN A 377 32.95 0.85 14.02
N LYS A 378 32.49 -0.40 14.03
CA LYS A 378 32.99 -1.43 14.94
C LYS A 378 34.25 -2.06 14.37
N GLY A 379 35.40 -1.51 14.75
CA GLY A 379 36.72 -2.04 14.38
C GLY A 379 37.53 -1.11 13.49
N HIS A 380 36.97 0.04 13.10
CA HIS A 380 37.61 1.03 12.26
C HIS A 380 37.68 2.39 12.95
N ASN A 381 38.78 3.10 12.74
CA ASN A 381 38.87 4.54 13.00
C ASN A 381 38.60 5.34 11.72
N ASP A 382 38.43 6.65 11.85
CA ASP A 382 38.13 7.57 10.73
C ASP A 382 39.08 7.40 9.55
N SER A 383 40.40 7.30 9.79
CA SER A 383 41.39 7.14 8.73
C SER A 383 41.22 5.83 7.95
N GLN A 384 40.83 4.74 8.63
CA GLN A 384 40.55 3.46 7.98
C GLN A 384 39.27 3.53 7.16
N ILE A 385 38.22 4.19 7.66
CA ILE A 385 36.98 4.41 6.91
C ILE A 385 37.26 5.20 5.63
N VAL A 386 38.03 6.29 5.73
CA VAL A 386 38.43 7.09 4.55
C VAL A 386 39.21 6.25 3.54
N GLU A 387 40.12 5.37 3.99
CA GLU A 387 40.88 4.50 3.09
C GLU A 387 40.00 3.48 2.36
N ILE A 388 39.03 2.87 3.06
CA ILE A 388 38.04 1.98 2.45
C ILE A 388 37.27 2.71 1.34
N LEU A 389 36.80 3.93 1.61
CA LEU A 389 36.04 4.73 0.65
C LEU A 389 36.88 5.21 -0.54
N LYS A 390 38.18 5.48 -0.35
CA LYS A 390 39.11 5.74 -1.46
C LYS A 390 39.23 4.54 -2.39
N ARG A 391 39.37 3.33 -1.84
CA ARG A 391 39.40 2.10 -2.67
C ARG A 391 38.13 1.93 -3.49
N LYS A 392 36.97 2.18 -2.88
CA LYS A 392 35.68 2.15 -3.59
C LYS A 392 35.66 3.18 -4.72
N ARG A 393 36.04 4.42 -4.43
CA ARG A 393 36.11 5.51 -5.42
C ARG A 393 37.00 5.14 -6.61
N GLU A 394 38.21 4.62 -6.34
CA GLU A 394 39.13 4.17 -7.39
C GLU A 394 38.56 3.04 -8.25
N ASN A 395 37.80 2.12 -7.66
CA ASN A 395 37.13 1.05 -8.39
C ASN A 395 36.05 1.63 -9.33
N ILE A 396 35.18 2.50 -8.81
CA ILE A 396 34.15 3.20 -9.57
C ILE A 396 34.75 4.03 -10.72
N ASP A 397 35.86 4.75 -10.47
CA ASP A 397 36.53 5.55 -11.50
C ASP A 397 37.09 4.66 -12.64
N LYS A 398 37.62 3.46 -12.32
CA LYS A 398 38.06 2.47 -13.33
C LYS A 398 36.89 1.96 -14.18
N ILE A 399 35.72 1.73 -13.56
CA ILE A 399 34.52 1.31 -14.27
C ILE A 399 34.03 2.42 -15.20
N ASN A 400 33.90 3.65 -14.68
CA ASN A 400 33.50 4.80 -15.48
C ASN A 400 34.46 5.08 -16.65
N TYR A 401 35.78 4.91 -16.45
CA TYR A 401 36.76 4.96 -17.54
C TYR A 401 36.50 3.88 -18.59
N SER A 402 36.18 2.66 -18.17
CA SER A 402 35.88 1.55 -19.08
C SER A 402 34.58 1.76 -19.86
N LEU A 403 33.53 2.31 -19.22
CA LEU A 403 32.25 2.62 -19.85
C LEU A 403 32.41 3.66 -20.96
N LYS A 404 33.16 4.75 -20.71
CA LYS A 404 33.45 5.78 -21.73
C LYS A 404 34.13 5.22 -22.98
N ASN A 405 34.93 4.17 -22.83
CA ASN A 405 35.67 3.55 -23.93
C ASN A 405 34.87 2.46 -24.68
N ARG A 406 33.75 1.97 -24.12
CA ARG A 406 32.92 0.92 -24.71
C ARG A 406 31.58 1.47 -25.17
N HIS A 407 31.41 1.66 -26.48
CA HIS A 407 30.19 2.21 -27.10
C HIS A 407 29.00 1.22 -27.18
N VAL A 408 28.96 0.21 -26.30
CA VAL A 408 28.02 -0.93 -26.42
C VAL A 408 27.05 -1.03 -25.23
N SER A 409 27.27 -0.26 -24.16
CA SER A 409 26.42 -0.25 -22.95
C SER A 409 25.44 0.91 -23.00
N SER A 410 24.20 0.72 -22.54
CA SER A 410 23.28 1.84 -22.29
C SER A 410 23.68 2.65 -21.06
N ILE A 411 24.40 2.02 -20.12
CA ILE A 411 24.95 2.67 -18.93
C ILE A 411 26.12 3.57 -19.33
N GLN A 412 25.92 4.86 -19.16
CA GLN A 412 26.88 5.92 -19.45
C GLN A 412 27.74 6.28 -18.23
N LYS A 413 27.21 6.07 -17.01
CA LYS A 413 27.89 6.38 -15.76
C LYS A 413 27.37 5.51 -14.61
N VAL A 414 28.27 5.18 -13.69
CA VAL A 414 27.92 4.66 -12.35
C VAL A 414 28.38 5.65 -11.29
N PHE A 415 27.56 5.89 -10.27
CA PHE A 415 27.83 6.85 -9.20
C PHE A 415 28.40 6.16 -7.96
N ASN A 416 29.43 6.78 -7.34
CA ASN A 416 30.00 6.36 -6.07
C ASN A 416 29.20 6.97 -4.92
N SER A 417 28.29 6.22 -4.32
CA SER A 417 27.41 6.71 -3.25
C SER A 417 27.46 5.79 -2.02
N LEU A 418 26.68 6.06 -0.98
CA LEU A 418 26.48 5.15 0.15
C LEU A 418 25.04 5.27 0.63
N GLU A 419 24.53 4.19 1.21
CA GLU A 419 23.44 4.27 2.17
C GLU A 419 24.02 4.42 3.59
N ILE A 420 23.83 5.58 4.20
CA ILE A 420 24.45 5.92 5.47
C ILE A 420 23.43 5.82 6.60
N ASP A 421 23.78 5.07 7.64
CA ASP A 421 22.98 5.00 8.86
C ASP A 421 22.76 6.38 9.48
N ILE A 422 21.52 6.67 9.86
CA ILE A 422 21.21 7.77 10.77
C ILE A 422 21.41 7.25 12.20
N LEU A 423 22.43 7.71 12.93
CA LEU A 423 22.62 7.33 14.34
C LEU A 423 21.49 7.88 15.22
N SER A 424 21.36 7.39 16.46
CA SER A 424 20.25 7.76 17.35
C SER A 424 20.19 9.25 17.69
N ASP A 425 21.31 9.96 17.61
CA ASP A 425 21.43 11.40 17.79
C ASP A 425 21.31 12.20 16.46
N GLY A 426 21.14 11.51 15.34
CA GLY A 426 21.05 12.09 14.00
C GLY A 426 22.39 12.32 13.31
N SER A 427 23.51 11.98 13.94
CA SER A 427 24.84 12.05 13.32
C SER A 427 25.06 10.93 12.30
N LEU A 428 26.04 11.13 11.41
CA LEU A 428 26.42 10.19 10.36
C LEU A 428 27.72 9.45 10.75
N PRO A 429 27.77 8.12 10.66
CA PRO A 429 28.97 7.33 10.99
C PRO A 429 29.99 7.30 9.84
N VAL A 430 30.21 8.43 9.18
CA VAL A 430 31.21 8.60 8.12
C VAL A 430 31.91 9.95 8.34
N PRO A 431 33.26 10.00 8.44
CA PRO A 431 33.98 11.26 8.60
C PRO A 431 33.85 12.15 7.36
N GLU A 432 33.98 13.46 7.53
CA GLU A 432 33.82 14.47 6.46
C GLU A 432 34.64 14.14 5.19
N GLN A 433 35.92 13.81 5.36
CA GLN A 433 36.81 13.42 4.25
C GLN A 433 36.31 12.18 3.50
N GLY A 434 35.55 11.30 4.15
CA GLY A 434 34.89 10.16 3.53
C GLY A 434 33.66 10.58 2.73
N LEU A 435 32.85 11.49 3.27
CA LEU A 435 31.67 12.05 2.58
C LEU A 435 32.07 12.83 1.31
N GLU A 436 33.20 13.54 1.32
CA GLU A 436 33.74 14.27 0.16
C GLU A 436 34.09 13.36 -1.03
N LEU A 437 34.35 12.07 -0.80
CA LEU A 437 34.66 11.09 -1.86
C LEU A 437 33.41 10.60 -2.61
N LEU A 438 32.23 10.83 -2.03
CA LEU A 438 30.95 10.40 -2.59
C LEU A 438 30.45 11.43 -3.61
N ASP A 439 29.83 10.93 -4.67
CA ASP A 439 29.11 11.78 -5.61
C ASP A 439 27.83 12.32 -4.94
N PHE A 440 27.14 11.49 -4.16
CA PHE A 440 26.09 11.85 -3.20
C PHE A 440 25.89 10.71 -2.19
N ALA A 441 25.02 10.90 -1.19
CA ALA A 441 24.68 9.90 -0.19
C ALA A 441 23.16 9.80 0.03
N LEU A 442 22.74 8.61 0.41
CA LEU A 442 21.43 8.32 0.96
C LEU A 442 21.58 8.19 2.47
N VAL A 443 20.53 8.51 3.22
CA VAL A 443 20.47 8.25 4.66
C VAL A 443 19.22 7.47 5.02
N SER A 444 19.30 6.58 6.00
CA SER A 444 18.18 5.72 6.38
C SER A 444 18.19 5.31 7.86
N ILE A 445 17.04 4.83 8.34
CA ILE A 445 16.83 4.43 9.74
C ILE A 445 16.98 2.91 9.84
N HIS A 446 18.04 2.44 10.50
CA HIS A 446 18.26 1.01 10.76
C HIS A 446 18.18 0.60 12.23
N SER A 447 17.92 1.56 13.12
CA SER A 447 17.89 1.31 14.56
C SER A 447 16.98 2.27 15.30
N SER A 448 16.69 1.94 16.56
CA SER A 448 15.88 2.77 17.46
C SER A 448 14.50 3.11 16.88
N PHE A 449 13.82 2.11 16.30
CA PHE A 449 12.53 2.30 15.60
C PHE A 449 11.39 2.83 16.49
N ASN A 450 11.49 2.65 17.82
CA ASN A 450 10.46 3.02 18.78
C ASN A 450 10.67 4.42 19.40
N LEU A 451 11.44 5.31 18.76
CA LEU A 451 11.57 6.68 19.24
C LEU A 451 10.26 7.44 19.03
N GLU A 452 9.94 8.33 19.98
CA GLU A 452 8.81 9.25 19.85
C GLU A 452 8.94 10.11 18.59
N LYS A 453 7.79 10.41 17.97
CA LYS A 453 7.66 11.09 16.68
C LYS A 453 8.55 12.33 16.53
N ASP A 454 8.55 13.22 17.50
CA ASP A 454 9.33 14.47 17.45
C ASP A 454 10.84 14.23 17.54
N LEU A 455 11.25 13.25 18.36
CA LEU A 455 12.65 12.86 18.47
C LEU A 455 13.14 12.16 17.21
N MET A 456 12.32 11.29 16.62
CA MET A 456 12.61 10.62 15.35
C MET A 456 12.72 11.64 14.21
N THR A 457 11.78 12.61 14.16
CA THR A 457 11.81 13.69 13.17
C THR A 457 13.10 14.51 13.30
N LYS A 458 13.46 14.96 14.51
CA LYS A 458 14.69 15.71 14.74
C LYS A 458 15.95 14.91 14.34
N ARG A 459 15.98 13.61 14.66
CA ARG A 459 17.06 12.70 14.29
C ARG A 459 17.24 12.65 12.77
N VAL A 460 16.15 12.46 12.02
CA VAL A 460 16.17 12.42 10.54
C VAL A 460 16.60 13.77 9.95
N LEU A 461 16.00 14.87 10.41
CA LEU A 461 16.33 16.20 9.90
C LEU A 461 17.80 16.55 10.11
N THR A 462 18.37 16.17 11.27
CA THR A 462 19.80 16.37 11.57
C THR A 462 20.67 15.69 10.52
N ALA A 463 20.41 14.43 10.18
CA ALA A 463 21.15 13.72 9.14
C ALA A 463 20.99 14.33 7.74
N LEU A 464 19.78 14.79 7.40
CA LEU A 464 19.49 15.41 6.11
C LEU A 464 20.17 16.77 5.91
N THR A 465 20.68 17.42 6.96
CA THR A 465 21.36 18.73 6.83
C THR A 465 22.63 18.67 6.00
N HIS A 466 23.30 17.52 5.92
CA HIS A 466 24.59 17.42 5.25
C HIS A 466 24.46 17.65 3.73
N PRO A 467 25.32 18.46 3.06
CA PRO A 467 25.20 18.76 1.63
C PRO A 467 25.27 17.53 0.73
N LYS A 468 26.17 16.58 1.04
CA LYS A 468 26.29 15.32 0.29
C LYS A 468 25.09 14.39 0.44
N VAL A 469 24.30 14.53 1.51
CA VAL A 469 23.09 13.72 1.69
C VAL A 469 21.99 14.28 0.80
N ARG A 470 21.55 13.50 -0.19
CA ARG A 470 20.54 13.94 -1.17
C ARG A 470 19.23 13.19 -1.05
N ILE A 471 19.23 11.96 -0.54
CA ILE A 471 18.05 11.08 -0.53
C ILE A 471 17.79 10.58 0.89
N PHE A 472 16.54 10.63 1.32
CA PHE A 472 16.05 9.88 2.48
C PHE A 472 15.55 8.51 2.00
N ALA A 473 16.33 7.45 2.25
CA ALA A 473 16.08 6.08 1.80
C ALA A 473 15.10 5.34 2.73
N HIS A 474 14.23 4.51 2.14
CA HIS A 474 13.10 3.80 2.77
C HIS A 474 12.60 4.50 4.05
N PRO A 475 11.98 5.69 3.88
CA PRO A 475 11.81 6.69 4.93
C PRO A 475 11.12 6.22 6.21
N THR A 476 10.10 5.37 6.09
CA THR A 476 9.36 4.88 7.26
C THR A 476 10.05 3.68 7.91
N ALA A 477 11.07 3.11 7.26
CA ALA A 477 11.71 1.86 7.63
C ALA A 477 10.72 0.70 7.85
N ARG A 478 9.59 0.71 7.16
CA ARG A 478 8.58 -0.35 7.34
C ARG A 478 9.05 -1.66 6.73
N LYS A 479 8.52 -2.77 7.23
CA LYS A 479 8.56 -4.08 6.57
C LYS A 479 7.15 -4.64 6.54
N LEU A 480 6.57 -4.71 5.36
CA LEU A 480 5.20 -5.18 5.15
C LEU A 480 5.02 -6.56 5.78
N ASN A 481 3.95 -6.71 6.58
CA ASN A 481 3.63 -7.90 7.37
C ASN A 481 4.62 -8.28 8.49
N GLU A 482 5.64 -7.48 8.77
CA GLU A 482 6.66 -7.77 9.78
C GLU A 482 6.86 -6.65 10.80
N ARG A 483 6.99 -5.41 10.34
CA ARG A 483 7.31 -4.23 11.17
C ARG A 483 6.58 -3.00 10.64
N GLU A 484 5.78 -2.38 11.51
CA GLU A 484 5.18 -1.07 11.24
C GLU A 484 6.26 0.01 11.03
N GLY A 485 5.90 1.05 10.28
CA GLY A 485 6.80 2.18 10.03
C GLY A 485 7.07 3.00 11.30
N VAL A 486 8.17 3.74 11.31
CA VAL A 486 8.44 4.75 12.34
C VAL A 486 7.52 5.95 12.14
N GLU A 487 7.19 6.63 13.24
CA GLU A 487 6.41 7.86 13.21
C GLU A 487 7.29 9.08 12.92
N LEU A 488 6.86 9.91 11.96
CA LEU A 488 7.54 11.13 11.54
C LEU A 488 6.55 12.27 11.37
N ASN A 489 7.00 13.50 11.61
CA ASN A 489 6.26 14.70 11.22
C ASN A 489 6.45 14.97 9.73
N TRP A 490 5.66 14.29 8.88
CA TRP A 490 5.76 14.40 7.42
C TRP A 490 5.68 15.82 6.86
N PRO A 491 4.79 16.72 7.33
CA PRO A 491 4.81 18.12 6.93
C PRO A 491 6.18 18.80 7.12
N GLU A 492 6.86 18.51 8.23
CA GLU A 492 8.17 19.07 8.53
C GLU A 492 9.28 18.45 7.67
N ILE A 493 9.23 17.12 7.45
CA ILE A 493 10.15 16.43 6.54
C ILE A 493 10.01 16.97 5.10
N PHE A 494 8.77 17.09 4.58
CA PHE A 494 8.50 17.58 3.24
C PHE A 494 8.95 19.04 3.06
N ASP A 495 8.66 19.91 4.01
CA ASP A 495 9.11 21.31 4.00
C ASP A 495 10.65 21.39 4.01
N PHE A 496 11.31 20.57 4.82
CA PHE A 496 12.77 20.49 4.83
C PHE A 496 13.32 20.04 3.48
N CYS A 497 12.76 18.99 2.88
CA CYS A 497 13.19 18.48 1.58
C CYS A 497 13.05 19.53 0.47
N LEU A 498 11.94 20.27 0.44
CA LEU A 498 11.72 21.36 -0.52
C LEU A 498 12.75 22.49 -0.35
N LYS A 499 12.99 22.92 0.90
CA LYS A 499 13.90 24.04 1.20
C LYS A 499 15.37 23.70 0.95
N ASN A 500 15.75 22.44 1.14
CA ASN A 500 17.14 22.01 1.11
C ASN A 500 17.48 21.09 -0.08
N ASN A 501 16.61 21.04 -1.10
CA ASN A 501 16.79 20.25 -2.33
C ASN A 501 17.10 18.77 -2.04
N LYS A 502 16.38 18.18 -1.08
CA LYS A 502 16.47 16.76 -0.73
C LYS A 502 15.33 15.98 -1.38
N TRP A 503 15.58 14.72 -1.67
CA TRP A 503 14.62 13.81 -2.28
C TRP A 503 14.23 12.71 -1.29
N ILE A 504 13.05 12.15 -1.51
CA ILE A 504 12.51 11.08 -0.67
C ILE A 504 12.37 9.83 -1.52
N GLU A 505 12.82 8.70 -1.01
CA GLU A 505 12.78 7.46 -1.77
C GLU A 505 11.39 6.79 -1.75
N ILE A 506 11.02 6.24 -2.90
CA ILE A 506 10.07 5.16 -3.07
C ILE A 506 10.90 3.90 -3.33
N ASN A 507 11.18 3.17 -2.26
CA ASN A 507 11.95 1.95 -2.25
C ASN A 507 11.12 0.84 -2.91
N CYS A 508 11.68 0.21 -3.93
CA CYS A 508 10.98 -0.75 -4.77
C CYS A 508 11.04 -2.18 -4.20
N ASP A 509 11.76 -2.43 -3.10
CA ASP A 509 11.79 -3.75 -2.48
C ASP A 509 10.36 -4.16 -2.08
N PRO A 510 9.88 -5.33 -2.51
CA PRO A 510 8.51 -5.75 -2.24
C PRO A 510 8.14 -5.99 -0.78
N MET A 511 9.14 -6.18 0.09
CA MET A 511 8.94 -6.29 1.52
C MET A 511 8.82 -4.90 2.17
N ARG A 512 9.18 -3.82 1.47
CA ARG A 512 9.14 -2.45 1.98
C ARG A 512 8.07 -1.61 1.29
N LEU A 513 8.18 -1.43 -0.03
CA LEU A 513 7.40 -0.51 -0.85
C LEU A 513 7.26 0.86 -0.18
N ASP A 514 8.38 1.47 0.20
CA ASP A 514 8.46 2.59 1.15
C ASP A 514 9.15 3.78 0.48
N LEU A 515 8.50 4.88 0.14
CA LEU A 515 7.35 5.49 0.79
C LEU A 515 5.96 4.88 0.48
N PRO A 516 5.05 4.75 1.48
CA PRO A 516 3.64 4.44 1.28
C PRO A 516 2.94 5.38 0.28
N ASP A 517 2.04 4.85 -0.54
CA ASP A 517 1.33 5.58 -1.61
C ASP A 517 0.55 6.83 -1.14
N ASN A 518 -0.03 6.80 0.07
CA ASN A 518 -0.69 7.95 0.67
C ASN A 518 0.28 9.10 0.97
N LEU A 519 1.49 8.80 1.43
CA LEU A 519 2.54 9.80 1.67
C LEU A 519 3.17 10.27 0.35
N VAL A 520 3.28 9.39 -0.65
CA VAL A 520 3.65 9.79 -2.02
C VAL A 520 2.62 10.79 -2.56
N ARG A 521 1.32 10.54 -2.35
CA ARG A 521 0.26 11.46 -2.76
C ARG A 521 0.36 12.84 -2.11
N GLU A 522 0.75 12.90 -0.84
CA GLU A 522 1.01 14.16 -0.13
C GLU A 522 2.26 14.87 -0.67
N ALA A 523 3.34 14.13 -0.90
CA ALA A 523 4.58 14.64 -1.49
C ALA A 523 4.33 15.28 -2.86
N VAL A 524 3.54 14.63 -3.73
CA VAL A 524 3.14 15.17 -5.04
C VAL A 524 2.37 16.48 -4.90
N LYS A 525 1.39 16.56 -3.97
CA LYS A 525 0.62 17.80 -3.74
C LYS A 525 1.50 18.97 -3.31
N LEU A 526 2.56 18.71 -2.56
CA LEU A 526 3.51 19.71 -2.07
C LEU A 526 4.66 19.99 -3.06
N GLY A 527 4.79 19.19 -4.12
CA GLY A 527 5.85 19.31 -5.12
C GLY A 527 7.20 18.74 -4.69
N VAL A 528 7.24 17.92 -3.63
CA VAL A 528 8.45 17.20 -3.19
C VAL A 528 8.84 16.20 -4.28
N LYS A 529 10.13 16.12 -4.61
CA LYS A 529 10.64 15.17 -5.60
C LYS A 529 11.05 13.86 -4.95
N MET A 530 10.80 12.77 -5.66
CA MET A 530 11.04 11.42 -5.16
C MET A 530 12.03 10.66 -6.04
N THR A 531 12.69 9.66 -5.47
CA THR A 531 13.60 8.74 -6.17
C THR A 531 13.08 7.32 -6.11
N PHE A 532 13.46 6.48 -7.07
CA PHE A 532 13.36 5.04 -6.96
C PHE A 532 14.71 4.43 -6.61
N GLY A 533 14.68 3.46 -5.71
CA GLY A 533 15.80 2.61 -5.34
C GLY A 533 15.29 1.20 -5.16
N THR A 534 15.87 0.22 -5.85
CA THR A 534 15.40 -1.18 -5.71
C THR A 534 15.89 -1.87 -4.45
N ASP A 535 16.87 -1.29 -3.77
CA ASP A 535 17.53 -1.88 -2.59
C ASP A 535 18.12 -3.26 -2.93
N ALA A 536 18.51 -3.44 -4.20
CA ALA A 536 18.86 -4.74 -4.73
C ALA A 536 20.20 -5.20 -4.15
N HIS A 537 20.15 -6.30 -3.39
CA HIS A 537 21.32 -7.04 -2.90
C HIS A 537 21.75 -8.17 -3.85
N HIS A 538 20.94 -8.46 -4.87
CA HIS A 538 21.29 -9.34 -5.98
C HIS A 538 20.75 -8.70 -7.27
N LYS A 539 21.44 -8.88 -8.41
CA LYS A 539 21.07 -8.25 -9.69
C LYS A 539 19.61 -8.49 -10.11
N ASP A 540 19.04 -9.65 -9.76
CA ASP A 540 17.65 -9.97 -10.07
C ASP A 540 16.65 -9.11 -9.27
N GLY A 541 17.06 -8.59 -8.11
CA GLY A 541 16.28 -7.62 -7.34
C GLY A 541 16.03 -6.31 -8.08
N MET A 542 16.83 -5.98 -9.10
CA MET A 542 16.61 -4.79 -9.92
C MET A 542 15.30 -4.84 -10.72
N ASP A 543 14.74 -6.04 -10.94
CA ASP A 543 13.43 -6.20 -11.61
C ASP A 543 12.27 -5.68 -10.73
N ASN A 544 12.51 -5.46 -9.43
CA ASN A 544 11.51 -4.94 -8.50
C ASN A 544 11.10 -3.49 -8.77
N MET A 545 11.81 -2.76 -9.66
CA MET A 545 11.47 -1.38 -10.05
C MET A 545 9.99 -1.20 -10.41
N THR A 546 9.38 -2.21 -11.03
CA THR A 546 7.95 -2.20 -11.38
C THR A 546 7.04 -1.94 -10.17
N PHE A 547 7.38 -2.43 -8.99
CA PHE A 547 6.56 -2.26 -7.79
C PHE A 547 6.66 -0.85 -7.21
N GLY A 548 7.85 -0.23 -7.26
CA GLY A 548 8.00 1.19 -6.90
C GLY A 548 7.25 2.10 -7.86
N VAL A 549 7.27 1.80 -9.16
CA VAL A 549 6.47 2.50 -10.17
C VAL A 549 4.98 2.37 -9.86
N SER A 550 4.49 1.18 -9.51
CA SER A 550 3.10 0.98 -9.08
C SER A 550 2.71 1.85 -7.88
N VAL A 551 3.58 1.96 -6.87
CA VAL A 551 3.37 2.85 -5.71
C VAL A 551 3.32 4.32 -6.14
N ALA A 552 4.25 4.75 -6.99
CA ALA A 552 4.27 6.12 -7.53
C ALA A 552 2.99 6.45 -8.31
N ARG A 553 2.50 5.52 -9.13
CA ARG A 553 1.25 5.66 -9.88
C ARG A 553 0.05 5.80 -8.94
N ARG A 554 -0.03 4.99 -7.89
CA ARG A 554 -1.06 5.10 -6.83
C ARG A 554 -0.98 6.43 -6.09
N GLY A 555 0.22 7.00 -5.93
CA GLY A 555 0.48 8.34 -5.41
C GLY A 555 0.25 9.48 -6.40
N TRP A 556 -0.18 9.19 -7.63
CA TRP A 556 -0.40 10.15 -8.73
C TRP A 556 0.86 10.84 -9.25
N CYS A 557 2.02 10.21 -9.12
CA CYS A 557 3.25 10.74 -9.69
C CYS A 557 3.19 10.77 -11.22
N GLU A 558 3.55 11.91 -11.80
CA GLU A 558 3.94 12.00 -13.21
C GLU A 558 5.46 11.84 -13.32
N ALA A 559 5.98 11.63 -14.53
CA ALA A 559 7.42 11.49 -14.75
C ALA A 559 8.24 12.65 -14.15
N ARG A 560 7.69 13.87 -14.15
CA ARG A 560 8.35 15.07 -13.60
C ARG A 560 8.57 15.03 -12.08
N ASP A 561 7.86 14.18 -11.36
CA ASP A 561 7.93 14.07 -9.89
C ASP A 561 9.00 13.10 -9.42
N ILE A 562 9.47 12.24 -10.34
CA ILE A 562 10.47 11.21 -10.09
C ILE A 562 11.82 11.65 -10.68
N ILE A 563 12.88 11.57 -9.88
CA ILE A 563 14.25 11.92 -10.30
C ILE A 563 14.83 10.89 -11.28
N ASN A 564 14.44 9.62 -11.15
CA ASN A 564 14.92 8.53 -11.99
C ASN A 564 14.48 8.62 -13.46
N THR A 565 13.57 9.53 -13.81
CA THR A 565 13.15 9.76 -15.21
C THR A 565 14.02 10.80 -15.91
N ARG A 566 14.92 11.44 -15.17
CA ARG A 566 15.85 12.45 -15.71
C ARG A 566 16.94 11.76 -16.51
N SER A 567 17.34 12.39 -17.61
CA SER A 567 18.57 11.98 -18.29
C SER A 567 19.78 12.14 -17.38
N LEU A 568 20.87 11.42 -17.69
CA LEU A 568 22.12 11.56 -16.93
C LEU A 568 22.56 13.03 -16.78
N VAL A 569 22.47 13.82 -17.85
CA VAL A 569 22.88 15.23 -17.86
C VAL A 569 22.02 16.08 -16.90
N GLU A 570 20.71 15.84 -16.88
CA GLU A 570 19.79 16.54 -15.97
C GLU A 570 20.05 16.12 -14.52
N PHE A 571 20.28 14.83 -14.26
CA PHE A 571 20.61 14.34 -12.92
C PHE A 571 21.91 14.94 -12.38
N GLU A 572 22.98 14.98 -13.17
CA GLU A 572 24.24 15.62 -12.77
C GLU A 572 24.08 17.12 -12.49
N LYS A 573 23.17 17.80 -13.20
CA LYS A 573 22.83 19.21 -12.92
C LYS A 573 22.11 19.35 -11.58
N LEU A 574 21.13 18.49 -11.32
CA LEU A 574 20.37 18.48 -10.06
C LEU A 574 21.26 18.18 -8.83
N LEU A 575 22.29 17.35 -9.00
CA LEU A 575 23.30 17.11 -7.97
C LEU A 575 24.07 18.40 -7.63
N LYS A 576 24.51 19.17 -8.64
CA LYS A 576 25.24 20.44 -8.45
C LYS A 576 24.39 21.57 -7.89
N GLU A 577 23.09 21.60 -8.17
CA GLU A 577 22.17 22.63 -7.64
C GLU A 577 21.85 22.47 -6.15
N GLY A 578 22.28 21.36 -5.52
CA GLY A 578 22.15 21.15 -4.07
C GLY A 578 23.47 21.08 -3.31
N GLU A 579 24.60 21.30 -3.99
CA GLU A 579 25.90 21.63 -3.38
C GLU A 579 25.99 23.15 -3.17
#